data_AF-A0A2V9ESD0-F1
#
_entry.id   AF-A0A2V9ESD0-F1
#
_cell.length_a   1.000
_cell.length_b   1.000
_cell.length_c   1.000
_cell.angle_alpha   90.00
_cell.angle_beta   90.00
_cell.angle_gamma   90.00
#
_symmetry.space_group_name_H-M   'P 1'
#
loop_
_entity.id
_entity.type
_entity.pdbx_description
1 polymer ?
#
loop_
_entity_poly.entity_id
_entity_poly.type
_entity_poly.pdbx_seq_one_letter_code
_entity_poly.pdbx_strand_id
1 'polypeptide(L)'
;METIRTVAWMKEYARQARAESRIIALVPTMGALHAGHLSLIEKARRECSPVIASIFVNPKQFGPNEDFSKYPRTFESDSEKLQRAGVDSLFAPEPAEIYPNGFSTYVNVDGLSDRLEGRSRPGHFRGVTTVVMKLLQIVQPNFAYFGRKDAQQSRLIMQMSRDLNLDTEIVVCPPVREPDGLALSSRNVYLNADERKAATILYRTLETARSELAAGVRDALQLQSSLRRKLDSERLARVDYAEVVDAETFEPVVRVRKPCYVLLAVFIGKTRLIDNLYIEPKSSDSEELVFHF
;
A
#
# COMPACT_ATOMS: atom_id res chain seq x y z
N MET A 1 -2.75 -16.57 19.35
CA MET A 1 -2.41 -15.19 19.02
C MET A 1 -2.68 -14.33 20.23
N GLU A 2 -1.64 -13.75 20.83
CA GLU A 2 -1.79 -12.76 21.90
C GLU A 2 -2.18 -11.40 21.30
N THR A 3 -3.02 -10.62 21.99
CA THR A 3 -3.33 -9.23 21.59
C THR A 3 -2.62 -8.26 22.53
N ILE A 4 -1.66 -7.51 22.00
CA ILE A 4 -0.85 -6.52 22.72
C ILE A 4 -1.39 -5.13 22.43
N ARG A 5 -1.71 -4.36 23.48
CA ARG A 5 -2.32 -3.02 23.35
C ARG A 5 -1.40 -1.85 23.70
N THR A 6 -0.23 -2.12 24.30
CA THR A 6 0.70 -1.07 24.72
C THR A 6 2.03 -1.19 24.00
N VAL A 7 2.68 -0.06 23.75
CA VAL A 7 4.03 0.04 23.19
C VAL A 7 5.03 -0.64 24.11
N ALA A 8 4.88 -0.49 25.43
CA ALA A 8 5.77 -1.11 26.41
C ALA A 8 5.77 -2.64 26.28
N TRP A 9 4.59 -3.27 26.27
CA TRP A 9 4.48 -4.72 26.11
C TRP A 9 4.92 -5.21 24.72
N MET A 10 4.64 -4.45 23.66
CA MET A 10 5.08 -4.83 22.32
C MET A 10 6.61 -4.80 22.20
N LYS A 11 7.25 -3.78 22.78
CA LYS A 11 8.71 -3.71 22.86
C LYS A 11 9.29 -4.86 23.67
N GLU A 12 8.65 -5.26 24.77
CA GLU A 12 9.08 -6.40 25.58
C GLU A 12 9.04 -7.70 24.78
N TYR A 13 7.88 -8.02 24.21
CA TYR A 13 7.67 -9.21 23.40
C TYR A 13 8.67 -9.29 22.25
N ALA A 14 8.90 -8.19 21.54
CA ALA A 14 9.83 -8.16 20.44
C ALA A 14 11.30 -8.28 20.90
N ARG A 15 11.67 -7.67 22.03
CA ARG A 15 13.02 -7.80 22.59
C ARG A 15 13.31 -9.23 23.02
N GLN A 16 12.33 -9.90 23.63
CA GLN A 16 12.44 -11.31 23.99
C GLN A 16 12.63 -12.18 22.73
N ALA A 17 11.81 -12.00 21.69
CA ALA A 17 11.98 -12.74 20.44
C ALA A 17 13.38 -12.53 19.81
N ARG A 18 13.91 -11.30 19.82
CA ARG A 18 15.28 -11.02 19.37
C ARG A 18 16.36 -11.66 20.24
N ALA A 19 16.19 -11.66 21.57
CA ALA A 19 17.13 -12.31 22.49
C ALA A 19 17.21 -13.83 22.26
N GLU A 20 16.14 -14.42 21.73
CA GLU A 20 16.07 -15.81 21.29
C GLU A 20 16.50 -16.00 19.83
N SER A 21 17.09 -14.98 19.21
CA SER A 21 17.54 -14.98 17.80
C SER A 21 16.45 -15.34 16.79
N ARG A 22 15.19 -15.05 17.12
CA ARG A 22 14.05 -15.28 16.22
C ARG A 22 14.00 -14.24 15.10
N ILE A 23 13.56 -14.65 13.91
CA ILE A 23 13.39 -13.78 12.75
C ILE A 23 11.97 -13.21 12.80
N ILE A 24 11.85 -11.93 13.15
CA ILE A 24 10.56 -11.27 13.39
C ILE A 24 10.05 -10.66 12.09
N ALA A 25 8.80 -10.97 11.74
CA ALA A 25 8.07 -10.26 10.68
C ALA A 25 7.07 -9.27 11.26
N LEU A 26 6.88 -8.14 10.57
CA LEU A 26 5.80 -7.20 10.82
C LEU A 26 4.90 -7.05 9.58
N VAL A 27 3.60 -7.11 9.78
CA VAL A 27 2.59 -6.77 8.76
C VAL A 27 1.72 -5.61 9.28
N PRO A 28 2.05 -4.35 8.93
CA PRO A 28 1.27 -3.19 9.36
C PRO A 28 -0.07 -3.09 8.62
N THR A 29 -1.17 -2.92 9.34
CA THR A 29 -2.50 -2.72 8.73
C THR A 29 -3.32 -1.67 9.49
N MET A 30 -4.38 -1.18 8.85
CA MET A 30 -5.42 -0.38 9.52
C MET A 30 -6.65 -1.21 9.91
N GLY A 31 -6.60 -2.55 9.83
CA GLY A 31 -7.78 -3.41 9.95
C GLY A 31 -8.65 -3.44 8.69
N ALA A 32 -9.89 -3.91 8.83
CA ALA A 32 -10.80 -4.25 7.75
C ALA A 32 -10.15 -5.21 6.73
N LEU A 33 -9.68 -6.34 7.26
CA LEU A 33 -8.80 -7.26 6.55
C LEU A 33 -9.53 -8.00 5.42
N HIS A 34 -8.79 -8.23 4.35
CA HIS A 34 -9.21 -8.92 3.13
C HIS A 34 -8.08 -9.82 2.64
N ALA A 35 -8.31 -10.61 1.58
CA ALA A 35 -7.32 -11.59 1.10
C ALA A 35 -5.96 -10.97 0.74
N GLY A 36 -5.92 -9.71 0.27
CA GLY A 36 -4.66 -8.98 0.09
C GLY A 36 -3.84 -8.74 1.37
N HIS A 37 -4.46 -8.64 2.55
CA HIS A 37 -3.73 -8.60 3.82
C HIS A 37 -3.27 -10.00 4.24
N LEU A 38 -4.10 -11.01 4.00
CA LEU A 38 -3.80 -12.39 4.36
C LEU A 38 -2.63 -12.94 3.53
N SER A 39 -2.50 -12.54 2.26
CA SER A 39 -1.35 -12.93 1.44
C SER A 39 -0.02 -12.39 1.96
N LEU A 40 0.00 -11.18 2.56
CA LEU A 40 1.19 -10.65 3.24
C LEU A 40 1.58 -11.51 4.44
N ILE A 41 0.60 -11.94 5.23
CA ILE A 41 0.80 -12.80 6.40
C ILE A 41 1.28 -14.17 5.96
N GLU A 42 0.67 -14.76 4.94
CA GLU A 42 1.09 -16.05 4.38
C GLU A 42 2.53 -16.01 3.86
N LYS A 43 2.93 -14.92 3.21
CA LYS A 43 4.31 -14.70 2.77
C LYS A 43 5.25 -14.59 3.98
N ALA A 44 4.90 -13.74 4.96
CA ALA A 44 5.69 -13.55 6.18
C ALA A 44 5.92 -14.87 6.94
N ARG A 45 4.87 -15.70 7.09
CA ARG A 45 4.95 -16.97 7.81
C ARG A 45 5.85 -18.02 7.17
N ARG A 46 6.11 -17.93 5.87
CA ARG A 46 7.03 -18.85 5.19
C ARG A 46 8.49 -18.56 5.53
N GLU A 47 8.78 -17.35 6.00
CA GLU A 47 10.14 -16.82 6.13
C GLU A 47 10.50 -16.45 7.57
N CYS A 48 9.50 -16.17 8.40
CA CYS A 48 9.68 -15.56 9.71
C CYS A 48 8.81 -16.22 10.79
N SER A 49 9.31 -16.19 12.02
CA SER A 49 8.55 -16.47 13.24
C SER A 49 9.25 -15.78 14.41
N PRO A 50 8.55 -14.91 15.18
CA PRO A 50 7.12 -14.66 15.11
C PRO A 50 6.71 -13.71 13.98
N VAL A 51 5.47 -13.90 13.49
CA VAL A 51 4.75 -12.92 12.66
C VAL A 51 3.88 -12.06 13.55
N ILE A 52 4.15 -10.76 13.53
CA ILE A 52 3.39 -9.74 14.25
C ILE A 52 2.56 -8.97 13.23
N ALA A 53 1.24 -8.93 13.41
CA ALA A 53 0.37 -8.03 12.65
C ALA A 53 0.04 -6.81 13.50
N SER A 54 -0.12 -5.63 12.90
CA SER A 54 -0.71 -4.49 13.60
C SER A 54 -2.05 -4.09 13.00
N ILE A 55 -2.98 -3.67 13.86
CA ILE A 55 -4.23 -3.01 13.47
C ILE A 55 -4.26 -1.66 14.14
N PHE A 56 -4.05 -0.60 13.35
CA PHE A 56 -4.08 0.76 13.83
C PHE A 56 -4.59 1.73 12.76
N VAL A 57 -5.81 2.24 12.93
CA VAL A 57 -6.35 3.29 12.05
C VAL A 57 -5.67 4.61 12.40
N ASN A 58 -4.56 4.91 11.72
CA ASN A 58 -3.71 6.06 12.01
C ASN A 58 -4.42 7.40 11.73
N PRO A 59 -4.79 8.22 12.72
CA PRO A 59 -5.45 9.50 12.45
C PRO A 59 -4.58 10.49 11.66
N LYS A 60 -3.25 10.41 11.77
CA LYS A 60 -2.33 11.39 11.17
C LYS A 60 -2.18 11.27 9.65
N GLN A 61 -2.65 10.17 9.05
CA GLN A 61 -2.63 9.99 7.59
C GLN A 61 -3.97 10.30 6.91
N PHE A 62 -4.97 10.80 7.66
CA PHE A 62 -6.24 11.23 7.08
C PHE A 62 -6.33 12.75 7.07
N GLY A 63 -6.74 13.31 5.92
CA GLY A 63 -7.06 14.72 5.80
C GLY A 63 -8.39 15.09 6.49
N PRO A 64 -8.66 16.39 6.75
CA PRO A 64 -9.87 16.84 7.45
C PRO A 64 -11.19 16.40 6.79
N ASN A 65 -11.19 16.25 5.47
CA ASN A 65 -12.37 15.88 4.67
C ASN A 65 -12.33 14.41 4.21
N GLU A 66 -11.42 13.60 4.75
CA GLU A 66 -11.30 12.18 4.40
C GLU A 66 -12.16 11.28 5.28
N ASP A 67 -12.11 9.98 5.01
CA ASP A 67 -13.01 8.98 5.55
C ASP A 67 -12.64 8.46 6.95
N PHE A 68 -11.86 9.20 7.76
CA PHE A 68 -11.39 8.70 9.07
C PHE A 68 -12.53 8.23 9.99
N SER A 69 -13.60 9.01 10.09
CA SER A 69 -14.75 8.68 10.95
C SER A 69 -15.61 7.55 10.40
N LYS A 70 -15.50 7.27 9.09
CA LYS A 70 -16.26 6.25 8.37
C LYS A 70 -15.44 4.99 8.09
N TYR A 71 -14.14 5.01 8.37
CA TYR A 71 -13.23 3.90 8.08
C TYR A 71 -13.71 2.65 8.82
N PRO A 72 -13.86 1.50 8.12
CA PRO A 72 -14.38 0.28 8.72
C PRO A 72 -13.48 -0.19 9.87
N ARG A 73 -14.09 -0.46 11.02
CA ARG A 73 -13.43 -1.01 12.21
C ARG A 73 -14.10 -2.32 12.58
N THR A 74 -13.48 -3.42 12.20
CA THR A 74 -14.02 -4.79 12.35
C THR A 74 -13.08 -5.66 13.19
N PHE A 75 -12.69 -5.16 14.38
CA PHE A 75 -11.60 -5.71 15.18
C PHE A 75 -11.75 -7.20 15.48
N GLU A 76 -12.94 -7.64 15.90
CA GLU A 76 -13.23 -9.04 16.25
C GLU A 76 -13.06 -9.95 15.03
N SER A 77 -13.68 -9.59 13.91
CA SER A 77 -13.57 -10.34 12.65
C SER A 77 -12.14 -10.37 12.13
N ASP A 78 -11.42 -9.26 12.25
CA ASP A 78 -10.03 -9.16 11.82
C ASP A 78 -9.12 -10.02 12.71
N SER A 79 -9.32 -9.99 14.03
CA SER A 79 -8.58 -10.83 14.98
C SER A 79 -8.77 -12.32 14.69
N GLU A 80 -10.00 -12.77 14.39
CA GLU A 80 -10.26 -14.15 13.97
C GLU A 80 -9.53 -14.52 12.68
N LYS A 81 -9.55 -13.65 11.66
CA LYS A 81 -8.84 -13.86 10.40
C LYS A 81 -7.33 -13.98 10.64
N LEU A 82 -6.74 -13.10 11.45
CA LEU A 82 -5.32 -13.13 11.79
C LEU A 82 -4.94 -14.40 12.55
N GLN A 83 -5.78 -14.82 13.51
CA GLN A 83 -5.56 -16.06 14.26
C GLN A 83 -5.58 -17.28 13.32
N ARG A 84 -6.55 -17.38 12.41
CA ARG A 84 -6.63 -18.47 11.42
C ARG A 84 -5.47 -18.43 10.42
N ALA A 85 -5.01 -17.24 10.05
CA ALA A 85 -3.83 -17.05 9.21
C ALA A 85 -2.52 -17.41 9.95
N GLY A 86 -2.57 -17.64 11.26
CA GLY A 86 -1.45 -18.06 12.11
C GLY A 86 -0.48 -16.94 12.47
N VAL A 87 -1.01 -15.73 12.70
CA VAL A 87 -0.28 -14.65 13.34
C VAL A 87 0.02 -15.01 14.80
N ASP A 88 1.27 -14.77 15.22
CA ASP A 88 1.72 -15.10 16.58
C ASP A 88 1.24 -14.04 17.59
N SER A 89 1.31 -12.76 17.22
CA SER A 89 0.86 -11.64 18.05
C SER A 89 0.21 -10.51 17.23
N LEU A 90 -0.84 -9.92 17.78
CA LEU A 90 -1.55 -8.77 17.23
C LEU A 90 -1.25 -7.52 18.06
N PHE A 91 -0.59 -6.53 17.46
CA PHE A 91 -0.42 -5.21 18.06
C PHE A 91 -1.59 -4.28 17.69
N ALA A 92 -2.45 -3.99 18.66
CA ALA A 92 -3.66 -3.19 18.48
C ALA A 92 -3.75 -2.05 19.51
N PRO A 93 -2.87 -1.03 19.39
CA PRO A 93 -2.83 0.10 20.31
C PRO A 93 -3.96 1.11 20.06
N GLU A 94 -4.35 1.82 21.12
CA GLU A 94 -5.18 3.01 20.99
C GLU A 94 -4.37 4.21 20.46
N PRO A 95 -5.00 5.22 19.84
CA PRO A 95 -4.30 6.40 19.33
C PRO A 95 -3.42 7.12 20.34
N ALA A 96 -3.84 7.23 21.60
CA ALA A 96 -3.06 7.90 22.66
C ALA A 96 -1.75 7.17 23.01
N GLU A 97 -1.69 5.85 22.77
CA GLU A 97 -0.49 5.03 23.00
C GLU A 97 0.58 5.29 21.92
N ILE A 98 0.14 5.52 20.67
CA ILE A 98 1.04 5.86 19.56
C ILE A 98 1.37 7.37 19.58
N TYR A 99 0.39 8.22 19.88
CA TYR A 99 0.49 9.67 19.86
C TYR A 99 0.12 10.25 21.23
N PRO A 100 1.07 10.33 22.17
CA PRO A 100 0.83 10.96 23.46
C PRO A 100 0.52 12.46 23.33
N ASN A 101 -0.02 13.05 24.39
CA ASN A 101 -0.28 14.49 24.44
C ASN A 101 0.98 15.30 24.10
N GLY A 102 0.84 16.28 23.21
CA GLY A 102 1.96 17.10 22.75
C GLY A 102 2.84 16.48 21.65
N PHE A 103 2.44 15.35 21.05
CA PHE A 103 3.20 14.72 19.97
C PHE A 103 3.49 15.69 18.80
N SER A 104 4.77 15.99 18.58
CA SER A 104 5.24 17.01 17.64
C SER A 104 6.29 16.51 16.64
N THR A 105 6.67 15.24 16.69
CA THR A 105 7.70 14.65 15.81
C THR A 105 7.08 14.01 14.57
N TYR A 106 7.64 14.29 13.40
CA TYR A 106 7.19 13.71 12.13
C TYR A 106 8.39 13.26 11.30
N VAL A 107 8.16 12.26 10.45
CA VAL A 107 9.11 11.84 9.42
C VAL A 107 8.52 12.22 8.07
N ASN A 108 9.30 12.88 7.22
CA ASN A 108 8.89 13.24 5.86
C ASN A 108 9.95 12.76 4.87
N VAL A 109 9.50 12.33 3.68
CA VAL A 109 10.40 11.99 2.57
C VAL A 109 10.13 13.02 1.48
N ASP A 110 11.05 13.96 1.30
CA ASP A 110 10.88 15.11 0.42
C ASP A 110 10.77 14.70 -1.06
N GLY A 111 9.99 15.45 -1.83
CA GLY A 111 9.78 15.20 -3.26
C GLY A 111 8.78 14.07 -3.53
N LEU A 112 9.06 12.85 -3.06
CA LEU A 112 8.16 11.70 -3.23
C LEU A 112 6.80 11.93 -2.54
N SER A 113 6.79 12.66 -1.43
CA SER A 113 5.57 12.95 -0.66
C SER A 113 4.68 14.04 -1.27
N ASP A 114 5.16 14.76 -2.30
CA ASP A 114 4.51 15.96 -2.85
C ASP A 114 3.81 15.71 -4.21
N ARG A 115 3.98 14.51 -4.77
CA ARG A 115 3.45 14.12 -6.09
C ARG A 115 2.29 13.13 -5.98
N LEU A 116 1.47 13.04 -7.03
CA LEU A 116 0.43 12.01 -7.18
C LEU A 116 -0.51 11.91 -5.96
N GLU A 117 -0.47 10.81 -5.21
CA GLU A 117 -1.26 10.67 -3.97
C GLU A 117 -0.93 11.75 -2.95
N GLY A 118 0.34 12.17 -2.86
CA GLY A 118 0.79 13.23 -1.97
C GLY A 118 0.21 14.60 -2.31
N ARG A 119 0.15 14.92 -3.60
CA ARG A 119 -0.54 16.11 -4.13
C ARG A 119 -2.04 16.05 -3.87
N SER A 120 -2.64 14.89 -4.08
CA SER A 120 -4.08 14.67 -3.97
C SER A 120 -4.55 14.61 -2.52
N ARG A 121 -3.64 14.21 -1.60
CA ARG A 121 -3.89 14.02 -0.17
C ARG A 121 -2.77 14.69 0.65
N PRO A 122 -2.74 16.04 0.72
CA PRO A 122 -1.67 16.76 1.40
C PRO A 122 -1.46 16.30 2.85
N GLY A 123 -0.22 15.99 3.19
CA GLY A 123 0.16 15.50 4.52
C GLY A 123 -0.11 14.01 4.79
N HIS A 124 -0.78 13.30 3.86
CA HIS A 124 -1.05 11.86 3.97
C HIS A 124 0.24 11.07 4.22
N PHE A 125 1.23 11.24 3.35
CA PHE A 125 2.45 10.46 3.41
C PHE A 125 3.33 10.77 4.63
N ARG A 126 3.40 12.02 5.08
CA ARG A 126 4.01 12.36 6.37
C ARG A 126 3.36 11.59 7.52
N GLY A 127 2.04 11.42 7.50
CA GLY A 127 1.31 10.60 8.46
C GLY A 127 1.68 9.12 8.38
N VAL A 128 1.82 8.59 7.16
CA VAL A 128 2.21 7.20 6.89
C VAL A 128 3.65 6.91 7.33
N THR A 129 4.63 7.68 6.86
CA THR A 129 6.05 7.52 7.23
C THR A 129 6.25 7.66 8.74
N THR A 130 5.56 8.60 9.38
CA THR A 130 5.62 8.77 10.85
C THR A 130 5.12 7.53 11.58
N VAL A 131 3.95 6.97 11.22
CA VAL A 131 3.42 5.80 11.92
C VAL A 131 4.23 4.54 11.61
N VAL A 132 4.66 4.36 10.36
CA VAL A 132 5.46 3.20 9.97
C VAL A 132 6.81 3.22 10.67
N MET A 133 7.50 4.37 10.71
CA MET A 133 8.75 4.50 11.46
C MET A 133 8.57 4.17 12.94
N LYS A 134 7.48 4.63 13.55
CA LYS A 134 7.15 4.24 14.94
C LYS A 134 6.96 2.73 15.09
N LEU A 135 6.17 2.10 14.22
CA LEU A 135 5.93 0.66 14.27
C LEU A 135 7.24 -0.14 14.10
N LEU A 136 8.09 0.27 13.15
CA LEU A 136 9.42 -0.31 12.94
C LEU A 136 10.31 -0.15 14.17
N GLN A 137 10.28 0.99 14.86
CA GLN A 137 11.06 1.19 16.10
C GLN A 137 10.48 0.47 17.33
N ILE A 138 9.17 0.26 17.37
CA ILE A 138 8.50 -0.47 18.47
C ILE A 138 8.79 -1.96 18.34
N VAL A 139 8.62 -2.51 17.13
CA VAL A 139 8.72 -3.95 16.87
C VAL A 139 10.15 -4.36 16.55
N GLN A 140 10.93 -3.51 15.89
CA GLN A 140 12.25 -3.81 15.31
C GLN A 140 12.27 -5.17 14.58
N PRO A 141 11.42 -5.34 13.56
CA PRO A 141 11.35 -6.58 12.81
C PRO A 141 12.56 -6.75 11.88
N ASN A 142 12.89 -7.98 11.53
CA ASN A 142 13.83 -8.27 10.46
C ASN A 142 13.21 -7.91 9.10
N PHE A 143 11.94 -8.27 8.90
CA PHE A 143 11.21 -8.03 7.67
C PHE A 143 9.87 -7.34 7.93
N ALA A 144 9.52 -6.33 7.13
CA ALA A 144 8.21 -5.71 7.16
C ALA A 144 7.53 -5.80 5.78
N TYR A 145 6.30 -6.31 5.76
CA TYR A 145 5.60 -6.65 4.52
C TYR A 145 4.53 -5.61 4.17
N PHE A 146 4.59 -5.09 2.94
CA PHE A 146 3.67 -4.09 2.40
C PHE A 146 3.14 -4.50 1.03
N GLY A 147 1.90 -4.09 0.71
CA GLY A 147 1.30 -4.36 -0.59
C GLY A 147 1.70 -3.33 -1.64
N ARG A 148 2.06 -3.80 -2.85
CA ARG A 148 2.33 -2.96 -4.02
C ARG A 148 1.09 -2.24 -4.55
N LYS A 149 -0.13 -2.61 -4.11
CA LYS A 149 -1.36 -1.85 -4.41
C LYS A 149 -1.18 -0.36 -4.10
N ASP A 150 -0.53 -0.05 -2.97
CA ASP A 150 -0.15 1.30 -2.57
C ASP A 150 1.33 1.54 -2.97
N ALA A 151 1.60 1.52 -4.28
CA ALA A 151 2.97 1.53 -4.83
C ALA A 151 3.83 2.71 -4.32
N GLN A 152 3.26 3.92 -4.32
CA GLN A 152 3.96 5.13 -3.83
C GLN A 152 4.26 5.05 -2.33
N GLN A 153 3.33 4.50 -1.53
CA GLN A 153 3.55 4.25 -0.10
C GLN A 153 4.72 3.28 0.09
N SER A 154 4.70 2.14 -0.60
CA SER A 154 5.78 1.15 -0.50
C SER A 154 7.13 1.77 -0.89
N ARG A 155 7.17 2.60 -1.95
CA ARG A 155 8.39 3.29 -2.36
C ARG A 155 8.90 4.30 -1.32
N LEU A 156 7.99 5.08 -0.73
CA LEU A 156 8.29 6.02 0.36
C LEU A 156 8.86 5.32 1.59
N ILE A 157 8.29 4.17 1.97
CA ILE A 157 8.76 3.38 3.11
C ILE A 157 10.15 2.80 2.82
N MET A 158 10.39 2.29 1.61
CA MET A 158 11.72 1.84 1.20
C MET A 158 12.75 2.98 1.23
N GLN A 159 12.38 4.18 0.75
CA GLN A 159 13.25 5.37 0.80
C GLN A 159 13.59 5.73 2.25
N MET A 160 12.56 5.86 3.10
CA MET A 160 12.70 6.17 4.52
C MET A 160 13.58 5.15 5.24
N SER A 161 13.38 3.85 4.98
CA SER A 161 14.15 2.77 5.60
C SER A 161 15.63 2.87 5.25
N ARG A 162 15.94 3.11 3.96
CA ARG A 162 17.30 3.32 3.48
C ARG A 162 17.93 4.57 4.09
N ASP A 163 17.26 5.72 4.01
CA ASP A 163 17.85 7.00 4.40
C ASP A 163 18.08 7.11 5.91
N LEU A 164 17.23 6.44 6.71
CA LEU A 164 17.36 6.37 8.16
C LEU A 164 18.19 5.18 8.64
N ASN A 165 18.82 4.42 7.73
CA ASN A 165 19.65 3.26 8.03
C ASN A 165 18.95 2.24 8.95
N LEU A 166 17.69 1.91 8.63
CA LEU A 166 16.95 0.92 9.41
C LEU A 166 17.42 -0.49 9.03
N ASP A 167 17.61 -1.34 10.04
CA ASP A 167 17.97 -2.75 9.84
C ASP A 167 16.83 -3.59 9.25
N THR A 168 15.59 -3.09 9.30
CA THR A 168 14.44 -3.79 8.74
C THR A 168 14.47 -3.80 7.21
N GLU A 169 14.37 -4.99 6.62
CA GLU A 169 14.14 -5.16 5.19
C GLU A 169 12.65 -4.97 4.86
N ILE A 170 12.37 -4.12 3.87
CA ILE A 170 11.01 -3.84 3.41
C ILE A 170 10.66 -4.77 2.25
N VAL A 171 9.73 -5.70 2.48
CA VAL A 171 9.28 -6.66 1.48
C VAL A 171 7.99 -6.17 0.83
N VAL A 172 8.03 -5.90 -0.47
CA VAL A 172 6.87 -5.43 -1.24
C VAL A 172 6.23 -6.61 -1.98
N CYS A 173 4.98 -6.91 -1.66
CA CYS A 173 4.24 -8.03 -2.25
C CYS A 173 3.27 -7.57 -3.35
N PRO A 174 3.00 -8.41 -4.38
CA PRO A 174 2.01 -8.11 -5.40
C PRO A 174 0.62 -7.81 -4.80
N PRO A 175 -0.18 -6.93 -5.43
CA PRO A 175 -1.57 -6.74 -5.05
C PRO A 175 -2.38 -8.03 -5.30
N VAL A 176 -3.48 -8.17 -4.57
CA VAL A 176 -4.45 -9.26 -4.77
C VAL A 176 -5.72 -8.67 -5.35
N ARG A 177 -6.32 -9.39 -6.29
CA ARG A 177 -7.47 -8.93 -7.06
C ARG A 177 -8.66 -9.87 -6.86
N GLU A 178 -9.85 -9.32 -7.01
CA GLU A 178 -11.09 -10.09 -7.19
C GLU A 178 -11.08 -10.80 -8.56
N PRO A 179 -11.93 -11.83 -8.79
CA PRO A 179 -11.95 -12.57 -10.05
C PRO A 179 -12.21 -11.71 -11.30
N ASP A 180 -12.86 -10.56 -11.15
CA ASP A 180 -13.12 -9.58 -12.22
C ASP A 180 -12.00 -8.54 -12.39
N GLY A 181 -10.89 -8.71 -11.66
CA GLY A 181 -9.67 -7.91 -11.76
C GLY A 181 -9.61 -6.69 -10.84
N LEU A 182 -10.70 -6.34 -10.15
CA LEU A 182 -10.68 -5.22 -9.21
C LEU A 182 -9.68 -5.49 -8.08
N ALA A 183 -8.75 -4.57 -7.84
CA ALA A 183 -7.83 -4.66 -6.70
C ALA A 183 -8.60 -4.68 -5.38
N LEU A 184 -8.28 -5.62 -4.49
CA LEU A 184 -8.92 -5.71 -3.18
C LEU A 184 -8.58 -4.47 -2.34
N SER A 185 -9.61 -3.87 -1.74
CA SER A 185 -9.46 -2.75 -0.81
C SER A 185 -10.57 -2.77 0.23
N SER A 186 -10.24 -2.38 1.47
CA SER A 186 -11.24 -2.09 2.51
C SER A 186 -12.27 -1.06 2.04
N ARG A 187 -11.89 -0.12 1.16
CA ARG A 187 -12.78 0.90 0.60
C ARG A 187 -13.78 0.39 -0.43
N ASN A 188 -13.63 -0.84 -0.94
CA ASN A 188 -14.58 -1.42 -1.90
C ASN A 188 -15.98 -1.58 -1.27
N VAL A 189 -16.07 -1.69 0.07
CA VAL A 189 -17.34 -1.78 0.82
C VAL A 189 -18.23 -0.53 0.67
N TYR A 190 -17.66 0.61 0.28
CA TYR A 190 -18.42 1.84 0.08
C TYR A 190 -19.13 1.90 -1.27
N LEU A 191 -18.79 1.01 -2.21
CA LEU A 191 -19.37 0.98 -3.55
C LEU A 191 -20.75 0.32 -3.48
N ASN A 192 -21.76 0.97 -4.07
CA ASN A 192 -23.01 0.27 -4.37
C ASN A 192 -22.83 -0.72 -5.53
N ALA A 193 -23.88 -1.46 -5.91
CA ALA A 193 -23.80 -2.49 -6.94
C ALA A 193 -23.34 -1.96 -8.31
N ASP A 194 -23.86 -0.80 -8.75
CA ASP A 194 -23.49 -0.19 -10.03
C ASP A 194 -22.07 0.37 -9.99
N GLU A 195 -21.71 1.05 -8.90
CA GLU A 195 -20.37 1.56 -8.66
C GLU A 195 -19.33 0.42 -8.60
N ARG A 196 -19.66 -0.72 -7.96
CA ARG A 196 -18.77 -1.88 -7.89
C ARG A 196 -18.52 -2.46 -9.28
N LYS A 197 -19.54 -2.53 -10.13
CA LYS A 197 -19.38 -2.97 -11.52
C LYS A 197 -18.53 -1.98 -12.32
N ALA A 198 -18.79 -0.68 -12.17
CA ALA A 198 -18.02 0.38 -12.83
C ALA A 198 -16.56 0.42 -12.40
N ALA A 199 -16.25 0.10 -11.13
CA ALA A 199 -14.88 0.08 -10.61
C ALA A 199 -13.92 -0.86 -11.36
N THR A 200 -14.44 -1.87 -12.06
CA THR A 200 -13.62 -2.74 -12.93
C THR A 200 -12.95 -1.98 -14.09
N ILE A 201 -13.37 -0.73 -14.37
CA ILE A 201 -12.72 0.14 -15.36
C ILE A 201 -11.26 0.39 -15.06
N LEU A 202 -10.84 0.43 -13.78
CA LEU A 202 -9.43 0.62 -13.42
C LEU A 202 -8.58 -0.52 -13.98
N TYR A 203 -8.96 -1.76 -13.71
CA TYR A 203 -8.26 -2.94 -14.20
C TYR A 203 -8.28 -3.02 -15.74
N ARG A 204 -9.44 -2.78 -16.37
CA ARG A 204 -9.56 -2.74 -17.84
C ARG A 204 -8.70 -1.66 -18.48
N THR A 205 -8.46 -0.56 -17.77
CA THR A 205 -7.57 0.53 -18.21
C THR A 205 -6.10 0.10 -18.12
N LEU A 206 -5.70 -0.58 -17.05
CA LEU A 206 -4.35 -1.15 -16.94
C LEU A 206 -4.10 -2.24 -18.00
N GLU A 207 -5.09 -3.08 -18.28
CA GLU A 207 -5.04 -4.05 -19.39
C GLU A 207 -4.89 -3.35 -20.76
N THR A 208 -5.54 -2.20 -20.96
CA THR A 208 -5.34 -1.39 -22.17
C THR A 208 -3.89 -0.92 -22.27
N ALA A 209 -3.31 -0.47 -21.15
CA ALA A 209 -1.91 -0.08 -21.08
C ALA A 209 -0.98 -1.24 -21.48
N ARG A 210 -1.22 -2.42 -20.90
CA ARG A 210 -0.48 -3.64 -21.22
C ARG A 210 -0.55 -3.97 -22.70
N SER A 211 -1.75 -3.95 -23.30
CA SER A 211 -1.93 -4.26 -24.72
C SER A 211 -1.17 -3.28 -25.64
N GLU A 212 -1.23 -1.98 -25.36
CA GLU A 212 -0.50 -0.98 -26.16
C GLU A 212 1.02 -1.13 -26.03
N LEU A 213 1.51 -1.35 -24.81
CA LEU A 213 2.92 -1.61 -24.56
C LEU A 213 3.38 -2.91 -25.23
N ALA A 214 2.57 -3.98 -25.19
CA ALA A 214 2.86 -5.23 -25.89
C ALA A 214 2.87 -5.05 -27.42
N ALA A 215 2.09 -4.12 -27.94
CA ALA A 215 2.06 -3.75 -29.36
C ALA A 215 3.22 -2.80 -29.78
N GLY A 216 4.12 -2.44 -28.86
CA GLY A 216 5.31 -1.63 -29.16
C GLY A 216 5.16 -0.14 -28.87
N VAL A 217 4.03 0.33 -28.32
CA VAL A 217 3.92 1.71 -27.84
C VAL A 217 4.92 1.91 -26.71
N ARG A 218 5.68 3.00 -26.75
CA ARG A 218 6.66 3.35 -25.70
C ARG A 218 6.54 4.79 -25.23
N ASP A 219 5.81 5.63 -25.98
CA ASP A 219 5.58 7.03 -25.64
C ASP A 219 4.59 7.15 -24.48
N ALA A 220 5.02 7.77 -23.39
CA ALA A 220 4.23 7.85 -22.17
C ALA A 220 3.01 8.78 -22.32
N LEU A 221 3.12 9.87 -23.09
CA LEU A 221 2.02 10.80 -23.32
C LEU A 221 0.92 10.15 -24.17
N GLN A 222 1.30 9.35 -25.18
CA GLN A 222 0.37 8.54 -25.95
C GLN A 222 -0.37 7.55 -25.04
N LEU A 223 0.37 6.84 -24.19
CA LEU A 223 -0.20 5.89 -23.24
C LEU A 223 -1.19 6.58 -22.30
N GLN A 224 -0.77 7.65 -21.62
CA GLN A 224 -1.63 8.43 -20.71
C GLN A 224 -2.90 8.95 -21.39
N SER A 225 -2.79 9.41 -22.64
CA SER A 225 -3.95 9.84 -23.41
C SER A 225 -4.94 8.69 -23.65
N SER A 226 -4.43 7.48 -23.91
CA SER A 226 -5.27 6.29 -24.06
C SER A 226 -5.93 5.86 -22.74
N LEU A 227 -5.17 5.89 -21.64
CA LEU A 227 -5.72 5.59 -20.31
C LEU A 227 -6.86 6.54 -19.95
N ARG A 228 -6.69 7.84 -20.19
CA ARG A 228 -7.74 8.84 -19.94
C ARG A 228 -8.98 8.58 -20.78
N ARG A 229 -8.84 8.38 -22.10
CA ARG A 229 -9.98 8.03 -22.97
C ARG A 229 -10.71 6.78 -22.50
N LYS A 230 -9.98 5.77 -22.04
CA LYS A 230 -10.57 4.52 -21.52
C LYS A 230 -11.36 4.78 -20.24
N LEU A 231 -10.81 5.53 -19.30
CA LEU A 231 -11.49 5.90 -18.06
C LEU A 231 -12.73 6.75 -18.33
N ASP A 232 -12.65 7.72 -19.24
CA ASP A 232 -13.75 8.61 -19.61
C ASP A 232 -14.93 7.87 -20.29
N SER A 233 -14.71 6.63 -20.75
CA SER A 233 -15.78 5.77 -21.28
C SER A 233 -16.70 5.19 -20.22
N GLU A 234 -16.33 5.26 -18.94
CA GLU A 234 -17.17 4.87 -17.81
C GLU A 234 -17.77 6.10 -17.15
N ARG A 235 -19.10 6.28 -17.28
CA ARG A 235 -19.81 7.47 -16.82
C ARG A 235 -19.69 7.71 -15.31
N LEU A 236 -19.53 6.66 -14.52
CA LEU A 236 -19.38 6.79 -13.06
C LEU A 236 -17.94 7.12 -12.63
N ALA A 237 -16.98 7.09 -13.55
CA ALA A 237 -15.58 7.36 -13.29
C ALA A 237 -15.26 8.85 -13.42
N ARG A 238 -14.58 9.40 -12.42
CA ARG A 238 -13.95 10.71 -12.47
C ARG A 238 -12.47 10.56 -12.14
N VAL A 239 -11.63 10.76 -13.15
CA VAL A 239 -10.17 10.60 -13.02
C VAL A 239 -9.60 11.68 -12.10
N ASP A 240 -8.84 11.26 -11.10
CA ASP A 240 -7.96 12.15 -10.33
C ASP A 240 -6.64 12.27 -11.07
N TYR A 241 -5.97 11.14 -11.28
CA TYR A 241 -4.81 11.06 -12.15
C TYR A 241 -4.70 9.70 -12.84
N ALA A 242 -4.02 9.71 -14.00
CA ALA A 242 -3.59 8.54 -14.74
C ALA A 242 -2.18 8.86 -15.30
N GLU A 243 -1.15 8.36 -14.63
CA GLU A 243 0.23 8.78 -14.86
C GLU A 243 1.17 7.59 -15.07
N VAL A 244 2.22 7.82 -15.86
CA VAL A 244 3.29 6.85 -16.11
C VAL A 244 4.57 7.42 -15.51
N VAL A 245 5.12 6.73 -14.52
CA VAL A 245 6.24 7.25 -13.73
C VAL A 245 7.35 6.22 -13.57
N ASP A 246 8.56 6.70 -13.41
CA ASP A 246 9.72 5.87 -13.07
C ASP A 246 9.51 5.17 -11.72
N ALA A 247 9.86 3.89 -11.64
CA ALA A 247 9.52 3.08 -10.46
C ALA A 247 10.32 3.45 -9.20
N GLU A 248 11.47 4.09 -9.35
CA GLU A 248 12.32 4.50 -8.23
C GLU A 248 12.05 5.95 -7.80
N THR A 249 11.88 6.86 -8.75
CA THR A 249 11.79 8.29 -8.47
C THR A 249 10.35 8.79 -8.43
N PHE A 250 9.39 8.04 -9.00
CA PHE A 250 8.01 8.49 -9.23
C PHE A 250 7.94 9.80 -10.04
N GLU A 251 9.00 10.12 -10.78
CA GLU A 251 9.02 11.19 -11.75
C GLU A 251 8.32 10.75 -13.04
N PRO A 252 7.57 11.65 -13.71
CA PRO A 252 7.01 11.36 -15.02
C PRO A 252 8.10 10.94 -16.01
N VAL A 253 7.83 9.87 -16.76
CA VAL A 253 8.73 9.44 -17.85
C VAL A 253 8.20 9.92 -19.18
N VAL A 254 9.09 10.18 -20.13
CA VAL A 254 8.72 10.46 -21.53
C VAL A 254 8.54 9.15 -22.31
N ARG A 255 9.34 8.13 -21.96
CA ARG A 255 9.28 6.80 -22.59
C ARG A 255 9.39 5.68 -21.56
N VAL A 256 8.64 4.60 -21.79
CA VAL A 256 8.72 3.36 -21.03
C VAL A 256 9.93 2.55 -21.51
N ARG A 257 11.05 2.63 -20.79
CA ARG A 257 12.30 1.89 -21.10
C ARG A 257 12.94 1.23 -19.89
N LYS A 258 12.65 1.77 -18.70
CA LYS A 258 13.12 1.29 -17.41
C LYS A 258 11.91 0.82 -16.60
N PRO A 259 12.13 0.15 -15.46
CA PRO A 259 11.06 -0.11 -14.51
C PRO A 259 10.19 1.13 -14.27
N CYS A 260 8.89 1.00 -14.51
CA CYS A 260 7.93 2.09 -14.37
C CYS A 260 6.61 1.59 -13.81
N TYR A 261 5.81 2.52 -13.29
CA TYR A 261 4.42 2.27 -12.94
C TYR A 261 3.49 3.01 -13.89
N VAL A 262 2.43 2.35 -14.32
CA VAL A 262 1.18 3.01 -14.70
C VAL A 262 0.34 3.11 -13.43
N LEU A 263 0.05 4.33 -13.00
CA LEU A 263 -0.68 4.62 -11.76
C LEU A 263 -2.03 5.26 -12.07
N LEU A 264 -3.09 4.71 -11.48
CA LEU A 264 -4.44 5.24 -11.60
C LEU A 264 -4.97 5.64 -10.22
N ALA A 265 -5.58 6.82 -10.14
CA ALA A 265 -6.48 7.19 -9.07
C ALA A 265 -7.78 7.73 -9.67
N VAL A 266 -8.90 7.14 -9.27
CA VAL A 266 -10.20 7.37 -9.91
C VAL A 266 -11.28 7.37 -8.83
N PHE A 267 -12.16 8.38 -8.87
CA PHE A 267 -13.38 8.38 -8.09
C PHE A 267 -14.45 7.58 -8.85
N ILE A 268 -15.05 6.59 -8.19
CA ILE A 268 -16.27 5.93 -8.64
C ILE A 268 -17.38 6.36 -7.68
N GLY A 269 -18.30 7.19 -8.18
CA GLY A 269 -19.21 7.92 -7.29
C GLY A 269 -18.43 8.79 -6.31
N LYS A 270 -18.52 8.49 -5.01
CA LYS A 270 -17.76 9.18 -3.96
C LYS A 270 -16.49 8.44 -3.50
N THR A 271 -16.33 7.18 -3.90
CA THR A 271 -15.24 6.32 -3.43
C THR A 271 -14.01 6.53 -4.31
N ARG A 272 -12.90 6.95 -3.71
CA ARG A 272 -11.62 7.11 -4.40
C ARG A 272 -10.86 5.78 -4.38
N LEU A 273 -10.67 5.20 -5.56
CA LEU A 273 -9.95 3.96 -5.77
C LEU A 273 -8.59 4.24 -6.40
N ILE A 274 -7.61 3.39 -6.09
CA ILE A 274 -6.29 3.41 -6.71
C ILE A 274 -5.98 2.02 -7.26
N ASP A 275 -5.23 1.99 -8.35
CA ASP A 275 -4.68 0.77 -8.92
C ASP A 275 -3.37 1.09 -9.64
N ASN A 276 -2.55 0.07 -9.87
CA ASN A 276 -1.31 0.22 -10.61
C ASN A 276 -0.92 -1.02 -11.40
N LEU A 277 -0.11 -0.80 -12.43
CA LEU A 277 0.60 -1.84 -13.17
C LEU A 277 2.10 -1.53 -13.09
N TYR A 278 2.87 -2.44 -12.49
CA TYR A 278 4.32 -2.37 -12.53
C TYR A 278 4.83 -3.04 -13.82
N ILE A 279 5.75 -2.37 -14.48
CA ILE A 279 6.29 -2.78 -15.77
C ILE A 279 7.80 -2.76 -15.66
N GLU A 280 8.47 -3.79 -16.14
CA GLU A 280 9.92 -3.81 -16.25
C GLU A 280 10.38 -4.49 -17.54
N PRO A 281 11.53 -4.09 -18.10
CA PRO A 281 12.18 -4.84 -19.16
C PRO A 281 12.54 -6.25 -18.68
N LYS A 282 12.39 -7.25 -19.55
CA LYS A 282 12.77 -8.65 -19.24
C LYS A 282 14.27 -8.82 -18.94
N SER A 283 15.11 -7.94 -19.51
CA SER A 283 16.53 -7.77 -19.18
C SER A 283 16.93 -6.32 -19.48
N SER A 284 18.13 -5.91 -19.05
CA SER A 284 18.64 -4.53 -19.17
C SER A 284 18.51 -3.90 -20.57
N ASP A 285 18.60 -4.72 -21.61
CA ASP A 285 18.59 -4.30 -23.01
C ASP A 285 17.41 -4.90 -23.81
N SER A 286 16.45 -5.53 -23.12
CA SER A 286 15.28 -6.12 -23.79
C SER A 286 14.22 -5.09 -24.12
N GLU A 287 13.66 -5.17 -25.33
CA GLU A 287 12.42 -4.47 -25.67
C GLU A 287 11.17 -5.22 -25.15
N GLU A 288 11.31 -6.48 -24.74
CA GLU A 288 10.23 -7.28 -24.16
C GLU A 288 9.96 -6.81 -22.73
N LEU A 289 8.68 -6.58 -22.43
CA LEU A 289 8.23 -6.06 -21.14
C LEU A 289 7.53 -7.17 -20.34
N VAL A 290 7.83 -7.20 -19.05
CA VAL A 290 7.12 -8.02 -18.06
C VAL A 290 6.12 -7.12 -17.33
N PHE A 291 4.92 -7.64 -17.14
CA PHE A 291 3.79 -6.92 -16.58
C PHE A 291 3.36 -7.55 -15.27
N HIS A 292 3.29 -6.73 -14.22
CA HIS A 292 3.00 -7.18 -12.88
C HIS A 292 1.77 -6.46 -12.35
N PHE A 293 0.65 -7.17 -12.44
CA PHE A 293 -0.63 -6.71 -11.90
C PHE A 293 -0.71 -6.74 -10.39
#